data_AF-J3CAQ7-F1
#
_entry.id   AF-J3CAQ7-F1
#
_cell.length_a   1.000
_cell.length_b   1.000
_cell.length_c   1.000
_cell.angle_alpha   90.00
_cell.angle_beta   90.00
_cell.angle_gamma   90.00
#
_symmetry.space_group_name_H-M   'P 1'
#
loop_
_entity.id
_entity.type
_entity.pdbx_description
1 polymer ?
#
loop_
_entity_poly.entity_id
_entity_poly.type
_entity_poly.pdbx_seq_one_letter_code
_entity_poly.pdbx_strand_id
1 'polypeptide(L)'
;MNKKLLFYLATILFCLSGQLFSQTYQLTGNPVNTTGWTVVPTAAVNGDFVVLTEDLTSKSGAINLNDPINLKYCDKWRIEFDFRLDGNGTSSGRGDGFSFWYLQNPPVTSQLGSGLGIPQNAIGLMIGFDLYNNTTGGQMNKVHLAYGVVQNTTDNNNIEYFNTAGSSFHSPDLTSTIPLVGATFKHVEVTGEVDPAIPANWIVTLKIDGNTVINQSFAPAGG
;
A
#
# COMPACT_ATOMS: atom_id res chain seq x y z
N MET A 1 10.10 46.86 -20.35
CA MET A 1 8.91 46.22 -19.72
C MET A 1 8.20 47.25 -18.86
N ASN A 2 6.87 47.41 -18.98
CA ASN A 2 6.12 48.44 -18.26
C ASN A 2 6.12 48.13 -16.74
N LYS A 3 6.54 49.09 -15.90
CA LYS A 3 6.64 48.92 -14.44
C LYS A 3 5.31 48.47 -13.81
N LYS A 4 4.17 48.88 -14.38
CA LYS A 4 2.83 48.45 -13.94
C LYS A 4 2.57 46.97 -14.24
N LEU A 5 3.02 46.49 -15.41
CA LEU A 5 2.88 45.08 -15.80
C LEU A 5 3.71 44.17 -14.88
N LEU A 6 4.91 44.63 -14.51
CA LEU A 6 5.81 43.95 -13.58
C LEU A 6 5.19 43.82 -12.19
N PHE A 7 4.53 44.88 -11.72
CA PHE A 7 3.80 44.88 -10.46
C PHE A 7 2.62 43.89 -10.48
N TYR A 8 1.76 43.93 -11.51
CA TYR A 8 0.64 42.97 -11.62
C TYR A 8 1.11 41.52 -11.71
N LEU A 9 2.18 41.24 -12.46
CA LEU A 9 2.76 39.91 -12.55
C LEU A 9 3.29 39.42 -11.20
N ALA A 10 3.97 40.30 -10.45
CA ALA A 10 4.46 39.97 -9.11
C ALA A 10 3.32 39.68 -8.13
N THR A 11 2.23 40.45 -8.17
CA THR A 11 1.05 40.22 -7.31
C THR A 11 0.37 38.89 -7.66
N ILE A 12 0.23 38.55 -8.95
CA ILE A 12 -0.33 37.27 -9.39
C ILE A 12 0.55 36.10 -8.91
N LEU A 13 1.87 36.21 -9.04
CA LEU A 13 2.81 35.19 -8.56
C LEU A 13 2.76 35.03 -7.04
N PHE A 14 2.61 36.13 -6.28
CA PHE A 14 2.45 36.09 -4.82
C PHE A 14 1.11 35.49 -4.36
N CYS A 15 0.05 35.65 -5.16
CA CYS A 15 -1.24 34.99 -4.89
C CYS A 15 -1.24 33.49 -5.27
N LEU A 16 -0.35 33.07 -6.18
CA LEU A 16 -0.22 31.68 -6.64
C LEU A 16 0.72 30.82 -5.78
N SER A 17 1.58 31.43 -4.94
CA SER A 17 2.57 30.69 -4.14
C SER A 17 1.98 29.83 -3.01
N GLY A 18 0.65 29.84 -2.82
CA GLY A 18 -0.06 29.12 -1.76
C GLY A 18 -0.56 27.72 -2.10
N GLN A 19 -0.20 27.13 -3.26
CA GLN A 19 -0.83 25.89 -3.76
C GLN A 19 0.04 24.62 -3.66
N LEU A 20 1.20 24.65 -2.99
CA LEU A 20 2.06 23.47 -2.80
C LEU A 20 2.03 22.97 -1.36
N PHE A 21 0.87 22.49 -0.90
CA PHE A 21 0.77 21.77 0.37
C PHE A 21 0.71 20.27 0.09
N SER A 22 1.73 19.54 0.55
CA SER A 22 1.64 18.08 0.69
C SER A 22 0.98 17.79 2.04
N GLN A 23 -0.11 17.03 2.03
CA GLN A 23 -0.69 16.50 3.26
C GLN A 23 0.17 15.32 3.70
N THR A 24 0.71 15.39 4.91
CA THR A 24 1.58 14.35 5.48
C THR A 24 0.87 13.71 6.67
N TYR A 25 0.70 12.39 6.61
CA TYR A 25 0.13 11.58 7.67
C TYR A 25 1.18 10.56 8.10
N GLN A 26 1.47 10.48 9.39
CA GLN A 26 2.56 9.67 9.91
C GLN A 26 2.16 8.97 11.20
N LEU A 27 2.63 7.73 11.33
CA LEU A 27 2.61 6.97 12.56
C LEU A 27 4.03 7.01 13.14
N THR A 28 4.26 7.93 14.08
CA THR A 28 5.57 8.10 14.74
C THR A 28 5.42 8.17 16.25
N GLY A 29 6.53 7.99 16.97
CA GLY A 29 6.59 8.02 18.43
C GLY A 29 6.90 6.66 19.05
N ASN A 30 7.19 6.66 20.35
CA ASN A 30 7.38 5.48 21.16
C ASN A 30 6.72 5.73 22.54
N PRO A 31 5.47 5.29 22.78
CA PRO A 31 4.65 4.48 21.87
C PRO A 31 4.18 5.23 20.61
N VAL A 32 3.90 4.51 19.52
CA VAL A 32 3.32 5.08 18.29
C VAL A 32 2.07 5.89 18.61
N ASN A 33 2.01 7.14 18.14
CA ASN A 33 0.83 7.97 18.27
C ASN A 33 -0.21 7.61 17.20
N THR A 34 -1.33 7.04 17.62
CA THR A 34 -2.43 6.62 16.74
C THR A 34 -3.55 7.66 16.65
N THR A 35 -3.33 8.90 17.10
CA THR A 35 -4.31 9.98 16.93
C THR A 35 -4.60 10.19 15.44
N GLY A 36 -5.87 10.10 15.04
CA GLY A 36 -6.29 10.18 13.64
C GLY A 36 -6.26 8.83 12.90
N TRP A 37 -5.89 7.74 13.56
CA TRP A 37 -5.88 6.39 13.03
C TRP A 37 -6.79 5.47 13.84
N THR A 38 -7.42 4.51 13.19
CA THR A 38 -8.15 3.43 13.83
C THR A 38 -7.29 2.19 13.83
N VAL A 39 -6.98 1.66 15.02
CA VAL A 39 -6.32 0.36 15.19
C VAL A 39 -7.40 -0.70 15.33
N VAL A 40 -7.45 -1.62 14.38
CA VAL A 40 -8.44 -2.69 14.31
C VAL A 40 -7.84 -3.98 14.89
N PRO A 41 -8.42 -4.53 15.98
CA PRO A 41 -7.94 -5.77 16.58
C PRO A 41 -7.83 -6.90 15.56
N THR A 42 -6.85 -7.79 15.66
CA THR A 42 -5.87 -7.98 16.75
C THR A 42 -4.66 -7.05 16.73
N ALA A 43 -4.64 -6.02 15.89
CA ALA A 43 -3.51 -5.10 15.84
C ALA A 43 -3.31 -4.36 17.18
N ALA A 44 -2.05 -4.16 17.57
CA ALA A 44 -1.69 -3.50 18.82
C ALA A 44 -0.41 -2.67 18.68
N VAL A 45 -0.34 -1.53 19.38
CA VAL A 45 0.87 -0.71 19.48
C VAL A 45 1.86 -1.41 20.42
N ASN A 46 3.10 -1.58 19.97
CA ASN A 46 4.20 -2.12 20.75
C ASN A 46 5.42 -1.22 20.58
N GLY A 47 5.61 -0.31 21.54
CA GLY A 47 6.67 0.69 21.45
C GLY A 47 6.55 1.52 20.18
N ASP A 48 7.59 1.52 19.35
CA ASP A 48 7.72 2.31 18.13
C ASP A 48 7.14 1.68 16.86
N PHE A 49 6.44 0.53 16.97
CA PHE A 49 5.74 -0.10 15.84
C PHE A 49 4.34 -0.59 16.21
N VAL A 50 3.56 -0.92 15.19
CA VAL A 50 2.25 -1.59 15.32
C VAL A 50 2.42 -3.04 14.88
N VAL A 51 2.08 -3.97 15.77
CA VAL A 51 1.96 -5.39 15.44
C VAL A 51 0.59 -5.59 14.80
N LEU A 52 0.53 -5.93 13.52
CA LEU A 52 -0.75 -6.25 12.86
C LEU A 52 -1.30 -7.60 13.32
N THR A 53 -0.43 -8.60 13.40
CA THR A 53 -0.75 -9.94 13.88
C THR A 53 0.42 -10.49 14.70
N GLU A 54 0.12 -11.21 15.76
CA GLU A 54 1.10 -12.04 16.47
C GLU A 54 1.43 -13.30 15.65
N ASP A 55 2.52 -14.00 15.98
CA ASP A 55 2.89 -15.31 15.39
C ASP A 55 1.98 -16.42 15.91
N LEU A 56 0.69 -16.31 15.57
CA LEU A 56 -0.39 -17.22 15.93
C LEU A 56 -1.30 -17.44 14.73
N THR A 57 -1.94 -18.61 14.68
CA THR A 57 -2.87 -18.93 13.61
C THR A 57 -4.16 -18.11 13.71
N SER A 58 -4.81 -17.91 12.55
CA SER A 58 -6.13 -17.27 12.44
C SER A 58 -6.20 -15.87 13.05
N LYS A 59 -5.13 -15.07 12.85
CA LYS A 59 -5.08 -13.67 13.25
C LYS A 59 -5.27 -12.76 12.04
N SER A 60 -5.97 -11.67 12.27
CA SER A 60 -6.04 -10.54 11.36
C SER A 60 -6.01 -9.28 12.21
N GLY A 61 -5.46 -8.21 11.65
CA GLY A 61 -5.43 -6.90 12.26
C GLY A 61 -5.20 -5.86 11.17
N ALA A 62 -5.60 -4.63 11.44
CA ALA A 62 -5.43 -3.54 10.51
C ALA A 62 -5.19 -2.23 11.26
N ILE A 63 -4.63 -1.26 10.55
CA ILE A 63 -4.60 0.13 10.99
C ILE A 63 -4.94 1.00 9.79
N ASN A 64 -5.83 1.96 9.96
CA ASN A 64 -6.27 2.83 8.88
C ASN A 64 -6.39 4.28 9.33
N LEU A 65 -6.08 5.20 8.41
CA LEU A 65 -6.31 6.62 8.62
C LEU A 65 -7.82 6.89 8.67
N ASN A 66 -8.27 7.68 9.64
CA ASN A 66 -9.69 7.99 9.82
C ASN A 66 -10.21 8.93 8.74
N ASP A 67 -9.41 9.90 8.36
CA ASP A 67 -9.77 10.92 7.39
C ASP A 67 -9.40 10.45 5.96
N PRO A 68 -10.36 10.42 5.02
CA PRO A 68 -10.07 10.07 3.63
C PRO A 68 -9.09 11.06 3.00
N ILE A 69 -8.06 10.53 2.33
CA ILE A 69 -7.19 11.33 1.46
C ILE A 69 -7.85 11.41 0.09
N ASN A 70 -7.91 12.60 -0.52
CA ASN A 70 -8.44 12.77 -1.87
C ASN A 70 -7.32 13.05 -2.86
N LEU A 71 -6.87 12.01 -3.57
CA LEU A 71 -5.81 12.10 -4.56
C LEU A 71 -6.20 12.83 -5.86
N LYS A 72 -7.47 13.19 -6.08
CA LYS A 72 -7.93 13.88 -7.31
C LYS A 72 -7.21 15.21 -7.57
N TYR A 73 -6.72 15.85 -6.52
CA TYR A 73 -6.04 17.14 -6.59
C TYR A 73 -4.52 17.01 -6.46
N CYS A 74 -3.99 15.79 -6.56
CA CYS A 74 -2.58 15.49 -6.46
C CYS A 74 -2.12 14.86 -7.77
N ASP A 75 -0.99 15.31 -8.30
CA ASP A 75 -0.35 14.65 -9.45
C ASP A 75 0.72 13.63 -9.00
N LYS A 76 1.05 13.65 -7.70
CA LYS A 76 2.03 12.78 -7.06
C LYS A 76 1.60 12.39 -5.65
N TRP A 77 1.91 11.17 -5.26
CA TRP A 77 1.78 10.68 -3.89
C TRP A 77 2.95 9.77 -3.53
N ARG A 78 3.20 9.62 -2.23
CA ARG A 78 4.22 8.75 -1.69
C ARG A 78 3.74 8.10 -0.41
N ILE A 79 4.05 6.82 -0.26
CA ILE A 79 3.96 6.09 1.00
C ILE A 79 5.35 5.55 1.34
N GLU A 80 5.68 5.58 2.62
CA GLU A 80 6.93 5.05 3.17
C GLU A 80 6.57 4.33 4.47
N PHE A 81 7.04 3.10 4.62
CA PHE A 81 6.89 2.35 5.86
C PHE A 81 8.01 1.33 6.01
N ASP A 82 8.32 1.03 7.27
CA ASP A 82 9.17 -0.09 7.62
C ASP A 82 8.29 -1.24 8.10
N PHE A 83 8.58 -2.46 7.64
CA PHE A 83 7.87 -3.64 8.08
C PHE A 83 8.83 -4.73 8.54
N ARG A 84 8.36 -5.61 9.41
CA ARG A 84 9.06 -6.82 9.80
C ARG A 84 8.07 -7.99 9.78
N LEU A 85 8.36 -9.00 8.96
CA LEU A 85 7.69 -10.28 8.99
C LEU A 85 8.64 -11.27 9.66
N ASP A 86 8.38 -11.59 10.92
CA ASP A 86 9.21 -12.46 11.74
C ASP A 86 8.31 -13.45 12.50
N GLY A 87 8.80 -14.66 12.72
CA GLY A 87 8.02 -15.74 13.32
C GLY A 87 8.71 -17.10 13.22
N ASN A 88 8.28 -18.02 14.06
CA ASN A 88 8.81 -19.38 14.18
C ASN A 88 7.99 -20.42 13.40
N GLY A 89 7.00 -19.96 12.61
CA GLY A 89 6.23 -20.81 11.71
C GLY A 89 7.13 -21.62 10.78
N THR A 90 6.81 -22.90 10.60
CA THR A 90 7.53 -23.77 9.66
C THR A 90 7.26 -23.34 8.22
N SER A 91 8.06 -23.85 7.28
CA SER A 91 7.87 -23.60 5.86
C SER A 91 6.50 -24.05 5.32
N SER A 92 5.72 -24.83 6.07
CA SER A 92 4.39 -25.29 5.65
C SER A 92 3.25 -24.51 6.29
N GLY A 93 3.52 -23.54 7.18
CA GLY A 93 2.49 -22.83 7.94
C GLY A 93 2.72 -21.33 8.12
N ARG A 94 3.79 -20.78 7.55
CA ARG A 94 4.07 -19.34 7.59
C ARG A 94 3.32 -18.64 6.45
N GLY A 95 2.36 -17.80 6.81
CA GLY A 95 1.49 -17.03 5.93
C GLY A 95 0.54 -16.15 6.76
N ASP A 96 -0.35 -15.37 6.14
CA ASP A 96 -0.50 -15.20 4.69
C ASP A 96 0.38 -14.06 4.17
N GLY A 97 0.61 -13.02 4.97
CA GLY A 97 1.33 -11.82 4.60
C GLY A 97 0.61 -10.57 5.07
N PHE A 98 0.78 -9.44 4.39
CA PHE A 98 0.06 -8.20 4.68
C PHE A 98 -0.16 -7.38 3.42
N SER A 99 -0.95 -6.31 3.53
CA SER A 99 -1.19 -5.39 2.42
C SER A 99 -1.15 -3.93 2.85
N PHE A 100 -0.77 -3.07 1.90
CA PHE A 100 -1.13 -1.67 1.90
C PHE A 100 -2.33 -1.48 0.97
N TRP A 101 -3.22 -0.54 1.32
CA TRP A 101 -4.34 -0.22 0.46
C TRP A 101 -4.72 1.27 0.54
N TYR A 102 -5.23 1.79 -0.58
CA TYR A 102 -5.94 3.05 -0.68
C TYR A 102 -7.28 2.75 -1.36
N LEU A 103 -8.35 2.72 -0.58
CA LEU A 103 -9.65 2.18 -1.00
C LEU A 103 -10.75 3.23 -0.91
N GLN A 104 -11.68 3.15 -1.85
CA GLN A 104 -12.97 3.81 -1.75
C GLN A 104 -13.85 3.18 -0.64
N ASN A 105 -13.68 1.88 -0.40
CA ASN A 105 -14.42 1.07 0.56
C ASN A 105 -13.48 0.40 1.58
N PRO A 106 -12.81 1.18 2.44
CA PRO A 106 -11.94 0.61 3.46
C PRO A 106 -12.74 -0.31 4.41
N PRO A 107 -12.15 -1.42 4.89
CA PRO A 107 -12.86 -2.32 5.77
C PRO A 107 -13.06 -1.69 7.16
N VAL A 108 -14.21 -1.92 7.78
CA VAL A 108 -14.49 -1.50 9.17
C VAL A 108 -14.00 -2.51 10.21
N THR A 109 -13.71 -3.74 9.78
CA THR A 109 -13.16 -4.83 10.61
C THR A 109 -11.96 -5.44 9.89
N SER A 110 -11.05 -6.07 10.64
CA SER A 110 -9.94 -6.79 10.03
C SER A 110 -10.49 -7.92 9.15
N GLN A 111 -9.76 -8.22 8.06
CA GLN A 111 -10.14 -9.26 7.11
C GLN A 111 -9.19 -10.43 7.29
N LEU A 112 -9.74 -11.60 7.59
CA LEU A 112 -8.99 -12.83 7.77
C LEU A 112 -8.94 -13.62 6.46
N GLY A 113 -7.86 -14.38 6.26
CA GLY A 113 -7.72 -15.35 5.17
C GLY A 113 -6.75 -14.86 4.09
N SER A 114 -6.80 -15.53 2.94
CA SER A 114 -5.82 -15.36 1.86
C SER A 114 -5.87 -13.98 1.18
N GLY A 115 -6.83 -13.13 1.53
CA GLY A 115 -6.94 -11.75 1.03
C GLY A 115 -5.87 -10.80 1.56
N LEU A 116 -4.93 -11.23 2.42
CA LEU A 116 -3.87 -10.40 3.00
C LEU A 116 -4.40 -9.17 3.76
N GLY A 117 -5.59 -9.27 4.35
CA GLY A 117 -6.26 -8.15 5.02
C GLY A 117 -7.05 -7.21 4.09
N ILE A 118 -7.05 -7.44 2.78
CA ILE A 118 -7.83 -6.67 1.80
C ILE A 118 -9.31 -7.06 1.90
N PRO A 119 -10.26 -6.12 1.96
CA PRO A 119 -11.69 -6.45 1.95
C PRO A 119 -12.11 -7.17 0.68
N GLN A 120 -13.19 -7.94 0.81
CA GLN A 120 -13.90 -8.46 -0.35
C GLN A 120 -14.47 -7.32 -1.18
N ASN A 121 -14.44 -7.45 -2.51
CA ASN A 121 -14.88 -6.44 -3.46
C ASN A 121 -14.18 -5.07 -3.25
N ALA A 122 -12.89 -5.09 -2.94
CA ALA A 122 -12.10 -3.86 -2.77
C ALA A 122 -12.10 -3.02 -4.05
N ILE A 123 -12.19 -1.70 -3.89
CA ILE A 123 -12.17 -0.73 -4.98
C ILE A 123 -11.07 0.29 -4.67
N GLY A 124 -10.01 0.32 -5.48
CA GLY A 124 -8.93 1.29 -5.32
C GLY A 124 -7.59 0.70 -5.71
N LEU A 125 -6.53 1.09 -4.99
CA LEU A 125 -5.17 0.57 -5.15
C LEU A 125 -4.83 -0.36 -3.98
N MET A 126 -4.34 -1.55 -4.27
CA MET A 126 -3.89 -2.53 -3.28
C MET A 126 -2.51 -3.03 -3.63
N ILE A 127 -1.67 -3.20 -2.60
CA ILE A 127 -0.33 -3.78 -2.72
C ILE A 127 -0.21 -4.87 -1.67
N GLY A 128 -0.14 -6.13 -2.10
CA GLY A 128 0.01 -7.30 -1.25
C GLY A 128 1.47 -7.76 -1.16
N PHE A 129 1.91 -8.09 0.04
CA PHE A 129 3.19 -8.71 0.34
C PHE A 129 2.90 -10.12 0.84
N ASP A 130 3.02 -11.08 -0.07
CA ASP A 130 2.42 -12.40 0.05
C ASP A 130 3.48 -13.47 0.32
N LEU A 131 3.24 -14.26 1.36
CA LEU A 131 4.14 -15.30 1.83
C LEU A 131 3.63 -16.72 1.55
N TYR A 132 2.40 -16.85 1.06
CA TYR A 132 1.73 -18.15 0.96
C TYR A 132 1.04 -18.32 -0.38
N ASN A 133 1.41 -19.39 -1.09
CA ASN A 133 0.83 -19.68 -2.39
C ASN A 133 -0.48 -20.45 -2.21
N ASN A 134 -1.61 -19.79 -2.40
CA ASN A 134 -2.93 -20.42 -2.22
C ASN A 134 -3.25 -21.50 -3.26
N THR A 135 -2.52 -21.52 -4.38
CA THR A 135 -2.69 -22.55 -5.43
C THR A 135 -1.97 -23.85 -5.08
N THR A 136 -0.78 -23.79 -4.52
CA THR A 136 0.10 -24.95 -4.26
C THR A 136 0.15 -25.36 -2.79
N GLY A 137 -0.29 -24.49 -1.88
CA GLY A 137 -0.15 -24.68 -0.42
C GLY A 137 1.30 -24.59 0.08
N GLY A 138 2.19 -24.03 -0.73
CA GLY A 138 3.60 -23.82 -0.41
C GLY A 138 3.90 -22.39 0.00
N GLN A 139 5.12 -22.13 0.46
CA GLN A 139 5.57 -20.75 0.63
C GLN A 139 5.76 -20.09 -0.72
N MET A 140 5.50 -18.80 -0.74
CA MET A 140 6.06 -17.94 -1.76
C MET A 140 6.58 -16.67 -1.12
N ASN A 141 7.18 -15.83 -1.93
CA ASN A 141 7.49 -14.48 -1.56
C ASN A 141 7.20 -13.62 -2.78
N LYS A 142 6.06 -12.94 -2.80
CA LYS A 142 5.66 -12.11 -3.94
C LYS A 142 5.10 -10.78 -3.50
N VAL A 143 5.28 -9.80 -4.38
CA VAL A 143 4.56 -8.54 -4.34
C VAL A 143 3.50 -8.56 -5.41
N HIS A 144 2.28 -8.25 -5.01
CA HIS A 144 1.12 -8.10 -5.89
C HIS A 144 0.67 -6.65 -5.88
N LEU A 145 0.30 -6.11 -7.03
CA LEU A 145 -0.39 -4.83 -7.13
C LEU A 145 -1.66 -5.03 -7.93
N ALA A 146 -2.75 -4.45 -7.44
CA ALA A 146 -4.02 -4.35 -8.14
C ALA A 146 -4.54 -2.91 -8.10
N TYR A 147 -5.08 -2.44 -9.22
CA TYR A 147 -5.72 -1.13 -9.32
C TYR A 147 -7.08 -1.22 -10.00
N GLY A 148 -8.14 -0.87 -9.28
CA GLY A 148 -9.53 -0.96 -9.73
C GLY A 148 -10.40 -1.78 -8.78
N VAL A 149 -11.38 -2.49 -9.36
CA VAL A 149 -12.33 -3.34 -8.65
C VAL A 149 -11.79 -4.78 -8.57
N VAL A 150 -11.40 -5.20 -7.38
CA VAL A 150 -10.94 -6.55 -7.07
C VAL A 150 -12.05 -7.28 -6.33
N GLN A 151 -12.77 -8.17 -7.02
CA GLN A 151 -13.96 -8.83 -6.47
C GLN A 151 -13.65 -9.66 -5.21
N ASN A 152 -12.47 -10.27 -5.09
CA ASN A 152 -11.98 -10.94 -3.86
C ASN A 152 -13.07 -11.69 -3.08
N THR A 153 -13.77 -12.61 -3.75
CA THR A 153 -15.00 -13.24 -3.21
C THR A 153 -14.74 -14.52 -2.42
N THR A 154 -13.57 -15.12 -2.54
CA THR A 154 -13.16 -16.39 -1.90
C THR A 154 -11.65 -16.47 -1.74
N ASP A 155 -11.16 -17.48 -1.01
CA ASP A 155 -9.71 -17.68 -0.81
C ASP A 155 -8.92 -17.89 -2.11
N ASN A 156 -9.60 -18.31 -3.18
CA ASN A 156 -9.01 -18.59 -4.50
C ASN A 156 -9.31 -17.47 -5.52
N ASN A 157 -9.76 -16.30 -5.06
CA ASN A 157 -10.08 -15.15 -5.91
C ASN A 157 -9.50 -13.84 -5.34
N ASN A 158 -8.47 -13.95 -4.50
CA ASN A 158 -7.78 -12.84 -3.88
C ASN A 158 -6.90 -12.05 -4.87
N ILE A 159 -6.06 -11.14 -4.34
CA ILE A 159 -5.15 -10.32 -5.13
C ILE A 159 -4.13 -11.15 -5.95
N GLU A 160 -3.75 -12.36 -5.53
CA GLU A 160 -2.88 -13.27 -6.29
C GLU A 160 -3.48 -13.61 -7.66
N TYR A 161 -4.81 -13.68 -7.74
CA TYR A 161 -5.56 -14.10 -8.94
C TYR A 161 -6.05 -12.94 -9.81
N PHE A 162 -5.83 -11.69 -9.40
CA PHE A 162 -6.27 -10.52 -10.16
C PHE A 162 -5.35 -10.23 -11.36
N ASN A 163 -5.69 -10.78 -12.52
CA ASN A 163 -4.84 -10.77 -13.73
C ASN A 163 -5.31 -9.79 -14.84
N THR A 164 -5.89 -8.65 -14.47
CA THR A 164 -6.35 -7.66 -15.47
C THR A 164 -5.17 -6.89 -16.07
N ALA A 165 -4.96 -7.06 -17.39
CA ALA A 165 -3.87 -6.42 -18.11
C ALA A 165 -3.89 -4.89 -17.95
N GLY A 166 -2.73 -4.32 -17.59
CA GLY A 166 -2.58 -2.88 -17.34
C GLY A 166 -3.12 -2.41 -15.98
N SER A 167 -3.73 -3.29 -15.19
CA SER A 167 -4.31 -2.97 -13.88
C SER A 167 -3.73 -3.83 -12.75
N SER A 168 -2.91 -4.83 -13.10
CA SER A 168 -2.27 -5.69 -12.12
C SER A 168 -0.79 -5.95 -12.40
N PHE A 169 -0.09 -6.36 -11.35
CA PHE A 169 1.29 -6.83 -11.39
C PHE A 169 1.50 -7.94 -10.35
N HIS A 170 2.27 -8.95 -10.72
CA HIS A 170 2.71 -10.01 -9.80
C HIS A 170 4.21 -10.20 -10.02
N SER A 171 5.01 -10.02 -8.97
CA SER A 171 6.44 -10.25 -9.07
C SER A 171 6.76 -11.73 -9.33
N PRO A 172 7.96 -12.04 -9.86
CA PRO A 172 8.58 -13.34 -9.65
C PRO A 172 8.66 -13.67 -8.15
N ASP A 173 8.95 -14.92 -7.82
CA ASP A 173 9.29 -15.28 -6.44
C ASP A 173 10.58 -14.56 -6.00
N LEU A 174 10.48 -13.74 -4.97
CA LEU A 174 11.53 -12.89 -4.46
C LEU A 174 12.34 -13.56 -3.33
N THR A 175 12.08 -14.82 -2.99
CA THR A 175 12.72 -15.52 -1.86
C THR A 175 14.25 -15.45 -1.90
N SER A 176 14.86 -15.57 -3.09
CA SER A 176 16.32 -15.56 -3.26
C SER A 176 16.91 -14.17 -3.53
N THR A 177 16.09 -13.15 -3.79
CA THR A 177 16.55 -11.82 -4.21
C THR A 177 16.22 -10.75 -3.17
N ILE A 178 14.96 -10.70 -2.73
CA ILE A 178 14.45 -9.77 -1.74
C ILE A 178 13.59 -10.58 -0.75
N PRO A 179 14.21 -11.39 0.14
CA PRO A 179 13.46 -12.14 1.14
C PRO A 179 12.66 -11.16 1.99
N LEU A 180 11.34 -11.34 2.14
CA LEU A 180 10.50 -10.47 2.98
C LEU A 180 10.51 -10.88 4.45
N VAL A 181 10.82 -12.15 4.73
CA VAL A 181 10.83 -12.69 6.09
C VAL A 181 12.22 -12.56 6.73
N GLY A 182 12.25 -12.06 7.96
CA GLY A 182 13.46 -11.95 8.77
C GLY A 182 13.24 -11.09 10.02
N ALA A 183 14.20 -11.18 10.95
CA ALA A 183 14.14 -10.47 12.23
C ALA A 183 14.40 -8.96 12.12
N THR A 184 14.83 -8.48 10.95
CA THR A 184 15.15 -7.07 10.69
C THR A 184 14.03 -6.39 9.94
N PHE A 185 13.80 -5.11 10.27
CA PHE A 185 12.89 -4.27 9.49
C PHE A 185 13.40 -4.06 8.06
N LYS A 186 12.45 -3.92 7.14
CA LYS A 186 12.66 -3.64 5.72
C LYS A 186 11.95 -2.36 5.37
N HIS A 187 12.62 -1.55 4.56
CA HIS A 187 12.09 -0.26 4.15
C HIS A 187 11.37 -0.38 2.82
N VAL A 188 10.12 0.09 2.77
CA VAL A 188 9.32 0.18 1.55
C VAL A 188 9.08 1.63 1.21
N GLU A 189 9.36 1.98 -0.05
CA GLU A 189 8.94 3.23 -0.67
C GLU A 189 8.03 2.90 -1.85
N VAL A 190 6.83 3.48 -1.87
CA VAL A 190 5.96 3.45 -3.04
C VAL A 190 5.57 4.86 -3.44
N THR A 191 5.80 5.20 -4.70
CA THR A 191 5.40 6.49 -5.27
C THR A 191 4.43 6.28 -6.41
N GLY A 192 3.44 7.15 -6.52
CA GLY A 192 2.64 7.30 -7.72
C GLY A 192 2.79 8.68 -8.32
N GLU A 193 2.90 8.73 -9.63
CA GLU A 193 2.87 9.96 -10.43
C GLU A 193 1.89 9.76 -11.59
N VAL A 194 1.11 10.78 -11.92
CA VAL A 194 0.22 10.74 -13.09
C VAL A 194 1.06 10.43 -14.33
N ASP A 195 0.63 9.46 -15.13
CA ASP A 195 1.31 9.14 -16.38
C ASP A 195 1.13 10.29 -17.39
N PRO A 196 2.20 10.99 -17.80
CA PRO A 196 2.10 12.11 -18.72
C PRO A 196 1.61 11.70 -20.11
N ALA A 197 1.75 10.43 -20.49
CA ALA A 197 1.23 9.91 -21.75
C ALA A 197 -0.25 9.50 -21.65
N ILE A 198 -0.71 9.08 -20.47
CA ILE A 198 -2.07 8.61 -20.21
C ILE A 198 -2.56 9.17 -18.86
N PRO A 199 -3.08 10.41 -18.79
CA PRO A 199 -3.36 11.09 -17.51
C PRO A 199 -4.39 10.43 -16.58
N ALA A 200 -5.08 9.37 -17.05
CA ALA A 200 -5.95 8.55 -16.22
C ALA A 200 -5.19 7.47 -15.41
N ASN A 201 -3.91 7.25 -15.73
CA ASN A 201 -3.09 6.21 -15.14
C ASN A 201 -2.13 6.77 -14.09
N TRP A 202 -1.68 5.88 -13.22
CA TRP A 202 -0.59 6.13 -12.28
C TRP A 202 0.64 5.32 -12.67
N ILE A 203 1.78 5.99 -12.87
CA ILE A 203 3.09 5.34 -12.85
C ILE A 203 3.38 5.04 -11.38
N VAL A 204 3.37 3.76 -11.02
CA VAL A 204 3.69 3.31 -9.67
C VAL A 204 5.11 2.74 -9.66
N THR A 205 5.94 3.26 -8.77
CA THR A 205 7.24 2.69 -8.43
C THR A 205 7.18 2.13 -7.02
N LEU A 206 7.59 0.87 -6.84
CA LEU A 206 7.75 0.23 -5.53
C LEU A 206 9.19 -0.23 -5.37
N LYS A 207 9.81 0.13 -4.24
CA LYS A 207 11.14 -0.33 -3.85
C LYS A 207 11.09 -0.99 -2.48
N ILE A 208 11.92 -2.02 -2.30
CA ILE A 208 12.17 -2.67 -1.00
C ILE A 208 13.67 -2.63 -0.74
N ASP A 209 14.08 -2.01 0.36
CA ASP A 209 15.48 -1.77 0.71
C ASP A 209 16.26 -1.13 -0.46
N GLY A 210 15.60 -0.23 -1.20
CA GLY A 210 16.15 0.44 -2.39
C GLY A 210 16.08 -0.35 -3.71
N ASN A 211 15.73 -1.65 -3.67
CA ASN A 211 15.61 -2.48 -4.87
C ASN A 211 14.25 -2.29 -5.53
N THR A 212 14.23 -1.91 -6.81
CA THR A 212 12.98 -1.74 -7.58
C THR A 212 12.29 -3.09 -7.83
N VAL A 213 11.02 -3.18 -7.42
CA VAL A 213 10.14 -4.33 -7.65
C VAL A 213 9.08 -4.00 -8.70
N ILE A 214 8.51 -2.80 -8.64
CA ILE A 214 7.51 -2.30 -9.59
C ILE A 214 8.00 -0.97 -10.15
N ASN A 215 7.84 -0.77 -11.46
CA ASN A 215 8.02 0.51 -12.12
C ASN A 215 7.26 0.51 -13.45
N GLN A 216 5.95 0.76 -13.40
CA GLN A 216 5.08 0.74 -14.58
C GLN A 216 3.82 1.59 -14.39
N SER A 217 3.14 1.88 -15.50
CA SER A 217 1.85 2.59 -15.54
C SER A 217 0.69 1.63 -15.31
N PHE A 218 -0.28 2.04 -14.49
CA PHE A 218 -1.49 1.29 -14.18
C PHE A 218 -2.76 2.10 -14.44
N ALA A 219 -3.72 1.49 -15.13
CA ALA A 219 -5.07 2.00 -15.31
C ALA A 219 -6.03 1.33 -14.32
N PRO A 220 -7.07 2.03 -13.80
CA PRO A 220 -8.06 1.38 -12.97
C PRO A 220 -8.93 0.44 -13.81
N ALA A 221 -9.15 -0.79 -13.34
CA ALA A 221 -10.10 -1.73 -13.95
C ALA A 221 -11.47 -1.71 -13.26
N GLY A 222 -12.55 -1.86 -14.03
CA GLY A 222 -13.87 -2.18 -13.47
C GLY A 222 -14.70 -1.01 -12.92
N GLY A 223 -14.25 0.25 -13.07
CA GLY A 223 -15.04 1.45 -12.73
C GLY A 223 -14.20 2.67 -12.43
#